data_AF-A0A497L3N5-F1
#
_entry.id   AF-A0A497L3N5-F1
#
_cell.length_a   1.000
_cell.length_b   1.000
_cell.length_c   1.000
_cell.angle_alpha   90.00
_cell.angle_beta   90.00
_cell.angle_gamma   90.00
#
_symmetry.space_group_name_H-M   'P 1'
#
loop_
_entity.id
_entity.type
_entity.pdbx_description
1 polymer ?
#
loop_
_entity_poly.entity_id
_entity_poly.type
_entity_poly.pdbx_seq_one_letter_code
_entity_poly.pdbx_strand_id
1 'polypeptide(L)' 'MDLDEEKGGARESQGGPVYECVRCGRRVSFSELERYISFRCPYCGYRVFRKIRAPIVKRVKAR' A
#
# COMPACT_ATOMS: atom_id res chain seq x y z
N MET A 1 -4.65 -31.43 11.34
CA MET A 1 -3.67 -30.39 11.73
C MET A 1 -3.83 -29.30 10.70
N ASP A 2 -4.88 -28.53 10.92
CA ASP A 2 -5.54 -27.67 9.95
C ASP A 2 -5.23 -26.24 10.36
N LEU A 3 -4.36 -25.55 9.62
CA LEU A 3 -4.06 -24.13 9.85
C LEU A 3 -3.67 -23.46 8.52
N ASP A 4 -4.55 -23.54 7.53
CA ASP A 4 -4.51 -22.66 6.35
C ASP A 4 -5.72 -21.72 6.42
N GLU A 5 -5.62 -20.75 7.32
CA GLU A 5 -6.69 -19.79 7.56
C GLU A 5 -6.08 -18.44 7.89
N GLU A 6 -6.02 -17.56 6.88
CA GLU A 6 -6.32 -16.14 7.07
C GLU A 6 -6.68 -15.49 5.71
N LYS A 7 -7.97 -15.63 5.35
CA LYS A 7 -8.65 -14.78 4.38
C LYS A 7 -8.67 -13.33 4.89
N GLY A 8 -7.81 -12.48 4.34
CA GLY A 8 -7.87 -11.03 4.52
C GLY A 8 -8.75 -10.34 3.49
N GLY A 9 -10.06 -10.33 3.74
CA GLY A 9 -11.09 -9.79 2.86
C GLY A 9 -11.01 -8.29 2.60
N ALA A 10 -11.47 -7.91 1.41
CA ALA A 10 -11.85 -6.57 1.03
C ALA A 10 -12.87 -6.00 2.04
N ARG A 11 -12.44 -5.01 2.83
CA ARG A 11 -13.30 -4.12 3.62
C ARG A 11 -12.96 -2.69 3.22
N GLU A 12 -13.88 -2.06 2.51
CA GLU A 12 -13.75 -0.70 2.01
C GLU A 12 -14.42 0.26 3.00
N SER A 13 -13.63 1.07 3.72
CA SER A 13 -14.01 2.37 4.32
C SER A 13 -12.81 2.94 5.10
N GLN A 14 -12.34 4.13 4.68
CA GLN A 14 -11.12 4.87 5.13
C GLN A 14 -9.80 4.56 4.38
N GLY A 15 -9.86 4.19 3.10
CA GLY A 15 -8.68 3.80 2.29
C GLY A 15 -7.87 4.98 1.74
N GLY A 16 -6.87 5.43 2.51
CA GLY A 16 -5.82 6.32 2.00
C GLY A 16 -4.98 5.68 0.88
N PRO A 17 -4.13 6.46 0.18
CA PRO A 17 -3.28 5.91 -0.88
C PRO A 17 -2.32 4.85 -0.32
N VAL A 18 -2.18 3.74 -1.06
CA VAL A 18 -1.20 2.69 -0.74
C VAL A 18 0.12 3.02 -1.44
N TYR A 19 1.20 2.91 -0.68
CA TYR A 19 2.56 3.14 -1.13
C TYR A 19 3.33 1.83 -1.16
N GLU A 20 4.29 1.71 -2.06
CA GLU A 20 5.17 0.57 -2.22
C GLU A 20 6.61 1.02 -2.02
N CYS A 21 7.34 0.38 -1.11
CA CYS A 21 8.75 0.70 -0.92
C CYS A 21 9.59 0.23 -2.13
N VAL A 22 10.40 1.13 -2.70
CA VAL A 22 11.22 0.81 -3.88
C VAL A 22 12.29 -0.26 -3.59
N ARG A 23 12.76 -0.36 -2.34
CA ARG A 23 13.82 -1.28 -1.94
C ARG A 23 13.32 -2.68 -1.58
N CYS A 24 12.26 -2.78 -0.77
CA CYS A 24 11.76 -4.07 -0.28
C CYS A 24 10.46 -4.53 -0.93
N GLY A 25 9.83 -3.72 -1.78
CA GLY A 25 8.59 -4.05 -2.49
C GLY A 25 7.34 -4.17 -1.60
N ARG A 26 7.45 -3.90 -0.29
CA ARG A 26 6.31 -4.03 0.62
C ARG A 26 5.34 -2.87 0.43
N ARG A 27 4.05 -3.22 0.47
CA ARG A 27 2.93 -2.28 0.41
C ARG A 27 2.59 -1.79 1.81
N VAL A 28 2.49 -0.49 1.96
CA VAL A 28 2.23 0.18 3.23
C VAL A 28 1.18 1.27 2.99
N SER A 29 0.20 1.35 3.88
CA SER A 29 -0.85 2.38 3.80
C SER A 29 -0.32 3.74 4.24
N PHE A 30 -0.94 4.83 3.77
CA PHE A 30 -0.59 6.17 4.21
C PHE A 30 -0.71 6.36 5.73
N SER A 31 -1.76 5.81 6.34
CA SER A 31 -2.02 5.89 7.78
C SER A 31 -0.96 5.17 8.63
N GLU A 32 -0.25 4.18 8.07
CA GLU A 32 0.92 3.58 8.70
C GLU A 32 2.14 4.51 8.67
N LEU A 33 2.33 5.29 7.60
CA LEU A 33 3.45 6.21 7.47
C LEU A 33 3.26 7.50 8.27
N GLU A 34 2.03 8.00 8.38
CA GLU A 34 1.70 9.19 9.19
C GLU A 34 2.00 9.00 10.69
N ARG A 35 1.97 7.75 11.18
CA ARG A 35 2.33 7.44 12.57
C ARG A 35 3.79 7.73 12.90
N TYR A 36 4.65 7.84 11.89
CA TYR A 36 6.07 8.13 12.06
C TYR A 36 6.37 9.59 11.74
N ILE A 37 7.24 10.23 12.55
CA ILE A 37 7.73 11.61 12.34
C ILE A 37 8.42 11.75 10.96
N SER A 38 8.97 10.65 10.44
CA SER A 38 9.62 10.58 9.12
C SER A 38 8.97 9.54 8.24
N PHE A 39 8.89 9.84 6.94
CA PHE A 39 8.44 8.93 5.89
C PHE A 39 9.48 7.79 5.66
N ARG A 40 9.48 6.80 6.56
CA ARG A 40 10.44 5.70 6.61
C ARG A 40 9.72 4.36 6.49
N CYS A 41 10.27 3.44 5.71
CA CYS A 41 9.74 2.08 5.62
C CYS A 41 9.97 1.34 6.95
N PRO A 42 8.91 0.79 7.57
CA PRO A 42 9.01 0.10 8.87
C PRO A 42 9.86 -1.17 8.80
N TYR A 43 10.07 -1.73 7.60
CA TYR A 43 10.78 -3.00 7.43
C TYR A 43 12.25 -2.86 7.04
N CYS A 44 12.62 -1.83 6.28
CA CYS A 44 13.98 -1.70 5.72
C CYS A 44 14.63 -0.33 5.95
N GLY A 45 13.92 0.63 6.57
CA GLY A 45 14.44 1.96 6.85
C GLY A 45 14.57 2.88 5.63
N TYR A 46 14.25 2.41 4.42
CA TYR A 46 14.33 3.21 3.20
C TYR A 46 13.23 4.27 3.15
N ARG A 47 13.49 5.40 2.47
CA ARG A 47 12.62 6.60 2.49
C ARG A 47 11.89 6.88 1.18
N VAL A 48 12.17 6.12 0.13
CA VAL A 48 11.56 6.30 -1.19
C VAL A 48 10.45 5.27 -1.40
N PHE A 49 9.28 5.77 -1.77
CA PHE A 49 8.08 4.99 -2.02
C PHE A 49 7.42 5.35 -3.35
N ARG A 50 6.79 4.38 -3.98
CA ARG A 50 5.98 4.52 -5.19
C ARG A 50 4.50 4.44 -4.83
N LYS A 51 3.68 5.40 -5.25
CA LYS A 51 2.23 5.34 -5.06
C LYS A 51 1.62 4.28 -6.00
N ILE A 52 0.87 3.34 -5.46
CA ILE A 52 0.23 2.27 -6.24
C ILE A 52 -0.95 2.86 -7.00
N ARG A 53 -1.15 2.38 -8.24
CA ARG A 53 -2.29 2.77 -9.06
C ARG A 53 -3.58 2.35 -8.37
N ALA A 54 -4.54 3.27 -8.27
CA ALA A 54 -5.86 2.96 -7.75
C ALA A 54 -6.54 1.87 -8.62
N PRO A 55 -7.39 1.02 -8.01
CA PRO A 55 -8.08 -0.05 -8.75
C PRO A 55 -9.08 0.50 -9.79
N ILE A 56 -9.49 1.76 -9.66
CA ILE A 56 -10.37 2.42 -10.63
C ILE A 56 -9.65 2.67 -11.96
N VAL A 57 -10.25 2.15 -13.05
CA VAL A 57 -9.73 2.30 -14.40
C VAL A 57 -9.91 3.73 -14.91
N LYS A 58 -8.86 4.27 -15.54
CA LYS A 58 -8.92 5.55 -16.25
C LYS A 58 -9.32 5.31 -17.70
N ARG A 59 -10.50 5.80 -18.12
CA ARG A 59 -10.93 5.77 -19.53
C ARG A 59 -10.24 6.89 -20.31
N VAL A 60 -9.67 6.57 -21.46
CA VAL A 60 -8.99 7.52 -22.36
C VAL A 60 -9.60 7.36 -23.75
N LYS A 61 -9.98 8.47 -24.41
CA LYS A 61 -10.47 8.41 -25.80
C LYS A 61 -9.32 8.01 -26.72
N ALA A 62 -9.53 6.99 -27.55
CA ALA A 62 -8.66 6.73 -28.68
C ALA A 62 -8.88 7.83 -29.74
N ARG A 63 -7.81 8.23 -30.42
CA ARG A 63 -7.86 9.23 -31.50
C ARG A 63 -8.51 8.62 -32.74
#